data_AF-A0AA38GZK9-F1
#
_entry.id   AF-A0AA38GZK9-F1
#
_cell.length_a   1.000
_cell.length_b   1.000
_cell.length_c   1.000
_cell.angle_alpha   90.00
_cell.angle_beta   90.00
_cell.angle_gamma   90.00
#
_symmetry.space_group_name_H-M   'P 1'
#
loop_
_entity.id
_entity.type
_entity.pdbx_description
1 polymer ?
#
loop_
_entity_poly.entity_id
_entity_poly.type
_entity_poly.pdbx_seq_one_letter_code
_entity_poly.pdbx_strand_id
1 'polypeptide(L)'
;MGLTVCIGDIHGFIDKLERLWRNLEHHLGSLAFAEARIIFLGDYCDRGPHTAKVIDFLVALPSRYPLQKHVFLAGNHDFAFAAFLHLLRLPPPPSSLAETWKEYQKNEEREGWWSGPGFQEMHIQGRRWAGTIRDRFNIIKGIEYQGSIYDARPTFESYGLTHGHTDLIKVVPEKHKIFLKDLVWAHEEDEVDTGDPEIGCTKLVAVHAGLEKTKSIEGQMNILYNRDPTFPRIEALSGRKNVWDIPLELSEKKVMLVSGHHGTLH
;
A
#
# COMPACT_ATOMS: atom_id res chain seq x y z
N MET A 1 -0.59 -15.70 23.76
CA MET A 1 -0.73 -14.69 22.69
C MET A 1 -0.27 -15.31 21.38
N GLY A 2 -0.95 -15.03 20.27
CA GLY A 2 -0.60 -15.58 18.96
C GLY A 2 0.53 -14.80 18.30
N LEU A 3 1.40 -15.50 17.57
CA LEU A 3 2.52 -14.91 16.84
C LEU A 3 2.00 -13.92 15.78
N THR A 4 2.58 -12.71 15.74
CA THR A 4 2.30 -11.71 14.69
C THR A 4 3.57 -11.40 13.92
N VAL A 5 3.48 -11.45 12.59
CA VAL A 5 4.57 -11.16 11.66
C VAL A 5 4.17 -9.99 10.77
N CYS A 6 4.96 -8.93 10.77
CA CYS A 6 4.77 -7.78 9.89
C CYS A 6 5.75 -7.87 8.71
N ILE A 7 5.24 -7.82 7.48
CA ILE A 7 6.03 -7.93 6.24
C ILE A 7 6.01 -6.59 5.52
N GLY A 8 7.19 -5.99 5.33
CA GLY A 8 7.36 -4.72 4.62
C GLY A 8 7.10 -4.80 3.11
N ASP A 9 7.39 -3.69 2.43
CA ASP A 9 7.12 -3.46 1.01
C ASP A 9 7.69 -4.56 0.10
N ILE A 10 6.88 -5.04 -0.85
CA ILE A 10 7.22 -6.16 -1.73
C ILE A 10 7.64 -5.70 -3.13
N HIS A 11 6.96 -4.69 -3.67
CA HIS A 11 7.26 -4.06 -4.96
C HIS A 11 7.55 -5.04 -6.09
N GLY A 12 6.65 -5.98 -6.35
CA GLY A 12 6.77 -6.91 -7.49
C GLY A 12 7.95 -7.90 -7.42
N PHE A 13 8.68 -7.99 -6.31
CA PHE A 13 9.82 -8.91 -6.15
C PHE A 13 9.40 -10.27 -5.58
N ILE A 14 8.72 -11.08 -6.41
CA ILE A 14 8.22 -12.40 -6.02
C ILE A 14 9.29 -13.32 -5.41
N ASP A 15 10.51 -13.34 -5.96
CA ASP A 15 11.58 -14.20 -5.44
C ASP A 15 11.99 -13.84 -4.00
N LYS A 16 11.94 -12.54 -3.67
CA LYS A 16 12.22 -12.06 -2.30
C LYS A 16 11.09 -12.48 -1.36
N LEU A 17 9.84 -12.35 -1.80
CA LEU A 17 8.66 -12.76 -1.04
C LEU A 17 8.67 -14.26 -0.76
N GLU A 18 8.88 -15.10 -1.78
CA GLU A 18 8.92 -16.56 -1.61
C GLU A 18 10.08 -17.03 -0.72
N ARG A 19 11.24 -16.36 -0.82
CA ARG A 19 12.37 -16.64 0.08
C ARG A 19 12.07 -16.23 1.51
N LEU A 20 11.49 -15.04 1.72
CA LEU A 20 11.08 -14.59 3.05
C LEU A 20 10.06 -15.57 3.65
N TRP A 21 9.06 -15.97 2.88
CA TRP A 21 8.02 -16.89 3.32
C TRP A 21 8.58 -18.24 3.79
N ARG A 22 9.46 -18.86 2.98
CA ARG A 22 10.15 -20.10 3.36
C ARG A 22 11.01 -19.95 4.60
N ASN A 23 11.71 -18.82 4.72
CA ASN A 23 12.54 -18.54 5.89
C ASN A 23 11.67 -18.40 7.16
N LEU A 24 10.53 -17.72 7.08
CA LEU A 24 9.59 -17.59 8.19
C LEU A 24 9.05 -18.96 8.62
N GLU A 25 8.57 -19.77 7.68
CA GLU A 25 8.09 -21.12 7.96
C GLU A 25 9.15 -22.00 8.64
N HIS A 26 10.40 -21.90 8.16
CA HIS A 26 11.52 -22.64 8.75
C HIS A 26 11.87 -22.17 10.17
N HIS A 27 11.99 -20.86 10.40
CA HIS A 27 12.46 -20.33 11.69
C HIS A 27 11.40 -20.36 12.79
N LEU A 28 10.13 -20.18 12.44
CA LEU A 28 9.04 -20.13 13.41
C LEU A 28 8.55 -21.54 13.78
N GLY A 29 8.83 -22.54 12.95
CA GLY A 29 8.32 -23.89 13.09
C GLY A 29 6.87 -24.02 12.62
N SER A 30 6.47 -25.24 12.24
CA SER A 30 5.21 -25.49 11.53
C SER A 30 3.97 -25.06 12.30
N LEU A 31 3.91 -25.29 13.62
CA LEU A 31 2.73 -24.95 14.42
C LEU A 31 2.55 -23.44 14.59
N ALA A 32 3.60 -22.75 15.07
CA ALA A 32 3.52 -21.31 15.30
C ALA A 32 3.32 -20.54 13.99
N PHE A 33 3.93 -21.00 12.89
CA PHE A 33 3.70 -20.44 11.57
C PHE A 33 2.27 -20.66 11.08
N ALA A 34 1.71 -21.86 11.24
CA ALA A 34 0.36 -22.17 10.75
C ALA A 34 -0.75 -21.36 11.44
N GLU A 35 -0.53 -20.93 12.68
CA GLU A 35 -1.49 -20.12 13.46
C GLU A 35 -1.12 -18.63 13.51
N ALA A 36 -0.06 -18.23 12.80
CA ALA A 36 0.44 -16.87 12.82
C ALA A 36 -0.56 -15.88 12.19
N ARG A 37 -0.55 -14.66 12.72
CA ARG A 37 -1.09 -13.49 12.05
C ARG A 37 -0.03 -12.86 11.18
N ILE A 38 -0.31 -12.68 9.91
CA ILE A 38 0.59 -12.06 8.95
C ILE A 38 0.00 -10.72 8.50
N ILE A 39 0.68 -9.62 8.83
CA ILE A 39 0.30 -8.27 8.43
C ILE A 39 1.25 -7.83 7.32
N PHE A 40 0.75 -7.75 6.10
CA PHE A 40 1.46 -7.16 4.98
C PHE A 40 1.28 -5.65 4.99
N LEU A 41 2.38 -4.91 4.99
CA LEU A 41 2.40 -3.47 5.22
C LEU A 41 2.15 -2.63 3.96
N GLY A 42 1.78 -3.24 2.84
CA GLY A 42 1.47 -2.56 1.57
C GLY A 42 2.62 -2.56 0.56
N ASP A 43 2.42 -1.80 -0.52
CA ASP A 43 3.31 -1.63 -1.67
C ASP A 43 3.68 -2.98 -2.33
N TYR A 44 2.67 -3.65 -2.86
CA TYR A 44 2.79 -4.93 -3.56
C TYR A 44 3.24 -4.76 -5.02
N CYS A 45 2.81 -3.66 -5.64
CA CYS A 45 3.07 -3.36 -7.05
C CYS A 45 4.26 -2.42 -7.26
N ASP A 46 4.63 -2.25 -8.52
CA ASP A 46 5.62 -1.32 -9.06
C ASP A 46 7.07 -1.67 -8.71
N ARG A 47 8.01 -1.01 -9.41
CA ARG A 47 9.48 -1.18 -9.31
C ARG A 47 10.01 -2.55 -9.75
N GLY A 48 9.52 -3.63 -9.14
CA GLY A 48 9.89 -5.00 -9.47
C GLY A 48 9.05 -5.60 -10.61
N PRO A 49 9.58 -6.61 -11.30
CA PRO A 49 9.04 -7.09 -12.59
C PRO A 49 7.81 -7.99 -12.49
N HIS A 50 7.39 -8.42 -11.30
CA HIS A 50 6.45 -9.54 -11.14
C HIS A 50 5.26 -9.22 -10.24
N THR A 51 4.69 -8.00 -10.34
CA THR A 51 3.47 -7.59 -9.61
C THR A 51 2.33 -8.62 -9.73
N ALA A 52 2.02 -9.09 -10.94
CA ALA A 52 0.96 -10.09 -11.14
C ALA A 52 1.19 -11.36 -10.29
N LYS A 53 2.43 -11.88 -10.27
CA LYS A 53 2.78 -13.07 -9.48
C LYS A 53 2.77 -12.82 -7.98
N VAL A 54 3.15 -11.61 -7.53
CA VAL A 54 3.03 -11.21 -6.12
C VAL A 54 1.57 -11.26 -5.69
N ILE A 55 0.67 -10.65 -6.45
CA ILE A 55 -0.76 -10.66 -6.10
C ILE A 55 -1.33 -12.08 -6.16
N ASP A 56 -0.94 -12.90 -7.15
CA ASP A 56 -1.31 -14.33 -7.19
C ASP A 56 -0.90 -15.07 -5.91
N PHE A 57 0.33 -14.82 -5.43
CA PHE A 57 0.84 -15.42 -4.19
C PHE A 57 0.00 -15.00 -2.98
N LEU A 58 -0.27 -13.70 -2.82
CA LEU A 58 -1.02 -13.15 -1.68
C LEU A 58 -2.47 -13.65 -1.67
N VAL A 59 -3.13 -13.67 -2.83
CA VAL A 59 -4.50 -14.19 -3.01
C VAL A 59 -4.60 -15.67 -2.63
N ALA A 60 -3.54 -16.47 -2.84
CA ALA A 60 -3.54 -17.89 -2.51
C ALA A 60 -3.34 -18.17 -1.01
N LEU A 61 -2.82 -17.21 -0.22
CA LEU A 61 -2.43 -17.44 1.17
C LEU A 61 -3.57 -17.96 2.06
N PRO A 62 -4.79 -17.39 2.06
CA PRO A 62 -5.86 -17.87 2.94
C PRO A 62 -6.25 -19.33 2.65
N SER A 63 -6.18 -19.74 1.38
CA SER A 63 -6.47 -21.14 0.98
C SER A 63 -5.35 -22.11 1.35
N ARG A 64 -4.09 -21.65 1.30
CA ARG A 64 -2.91 -22.46 1.62
C ARG A 64 -2.71 -22.60 3.13
N TYR A 65 -3.07 -21.57 3.90
CA TYR A 65 -2.87 -21.49 5.34
C TYR A 65 -4.19 -21.07 6.03
N PRO A 66 -5.19 -21.97 6.09
CA PRO A 66 -6.52 -21.63 6.58
C PRO A 66 -6.59 -21.29 8.08
N LEU A 67 -5.55 -21.61 8.85
CA LEU A 67 -5.43 -21.26 10.27
C LEU A 67 -4.69 -19.93 10.50
N GLN A 68 -4.02 -19.40 9.46
CA GLN A 68 -3.38 -18.09 9.54
C GLN A 68 -4.43 -16.99 9.40
N LYS A 69 -4.15 -15.83 10.02
CA LYS A 69 -4.89 -14.60 9.77
C LYS A 69 -4.05 -13.70 8.88
N HIS A 70 -4.56 -13.34 7.69
CA HIS A 70 -3.86 -12.43 6.78
C HIS A 70 -4.51 -11.04 6.79
N VAL A 71 -3.69 -10.02 6.98
CA VAL A 71 -4.07 -8.62 6.85
C VAL A 71 -3.24 -8.02 5.73
N PHE A 72 -3.89 -7.34 4.79
CA PHE A 72 -3.23 -6.70 3.66
C PHE A 72 -3.50 -5.20 3.70
N LEU A 73 -2.51 -4.42 4.09
CA LEU A 73 -2.62 -2.96 4.04
C LEU A 73 -2.52 -2.46 2.60
N ALA A 74 -3.19 -1.35 2.30
CA ALA A 74 -2.95 -0.60 1.07
C ALA A 74 -1.68 0.23 1.22
N GLY A 75 -0.72 0.03 0.33
CA GLY A 75 0.37 0.99 0.13
C GLY A 75 -0.05 2.18 -0.71
N ASN A 76 0.78 3.22 -0.79
CA ASN A 76 0.48 4.33 -1.70
C ASN A 76 0.56 3.91 -3.17
N HIS A 77 1.39 2.91 -3.50
CA HIS A 77 1.45 2.35 -4.83
C HIS A 77 0.17 1.54 -5.15
N ASP A 78 -0.28 0.69 -4.23
CA ASP A 78 -1.47 -0.13 -4.44
C ASP A 78 -2.75 0.72 -4.52
N PHE A 79 -2.85 1.77 -3.68
CA PHE A 79 -3.93 2.74 -3.76
C PHE A 79 -3.98 3.43 -5.13
N ALA A 80 -2.82 3.83 -5.66
CA ALA A 80 -2.73 4.46 -6.97
C ALA A 80 -3.06 3.48 -8.12
N PHE A 81 -2.67 2.22 -7.97
CA PHE A 81 -3.05 1.16 -8.91
C PHE A 81 -4.57 0.88 -8.87
N ALA A 82 -5.15 0.76 -7.68
CA ALA A 82 -6.60 0.62 -7.49
C ALA A 82 -7.38 1.82 -8.05
N ALA A 83 -6.85 3.03 -7.91
CA ALA A 83 -7.40 4.24 -8.53
C ALA A 83 -7.42 4.16 -10.06
N PHE A 84 -6.32 3.73 -10.67
CA PHE A 84 -6.25 3.54 -12.12
C PHE A 84 -7.23 2.47 -12.63
N LEU A 85 -7.45 1.41 -11.85
CA LEU A 85 -8.40 0.35 -12.15
C LEU A 85 -9.87 0.69 -11.84
N HIS A 86 -10.17 1.92 -11.40
CA HIS A 86 -11.52 2.36 -10.98
C HIS A 86 -12.11 1.51 -9.84
N LEU A 87 -11.28 1.07 -8.90
CA LEU A 87 -11.70 0.23 -7.76
C LEU A 87 -12.00 1.03 -6.48
N LEU A 88 -11.66 2.32 -6.47
CA LEU A 88 -11.95 3.19 -5.32
C LEU A 88 -13.45 3.45 -5.20
N ARG A 89 -13.91 3.65 -3.96
CA ARG A 89 -15.28 4.09 -3.70
C ARG A 89 -15.49 5.48 -4.29
N LEU A 90 -16.55 5.65 -5.08
CA LEU A 90 -16.92 6.97 -5.56
C LEU A 90 -17.52 7.80 -4.41
N PRO A 91 -17.11 9.07 -4.25
CA PRO A 91 -17.77 9.97 -3.30
C PRO A 91 -19.22 10.24 -3.77
N PRO A 92 -20.13 10.52 -2.83
CA PRO A 92 -21.50 10.90 -3.20
C PRO A 92 -21.50 12.26 -3.94
N PRO A 93 -22.36 12.47 -4.94
CA PRO A 93 -22.53 13.77 -5.58
C PRO A 93 -22.87 14.88 -4.57
N PRO A 94 -22.41 16.13 -4.78
CA PRO A 94 -21.72 16.62 -5.97
C PRO A 94 -20.20 16.37 -5.99
N SER A 95 -19.63 15.78 -4.93
CA SER A 95 -18.20 15.49 -4.85
C SER A 95 -17.77 14.49 -5.91
N SER A 96 -16.53 14.63 -6.38
CA SER A 96 -15.96 13.74 -7.39
C SER A 96 -14.48 13.51 -7.15
N LEU A 97 -13.96 12.38 -7.61
CA LEU A 97 -12.53 12.11 -7.54
C LEU A 97 -11.69 13.11 -8.37
N ALA A 98 -12.29 13.81 -9.33
CA ALA A 98 -11.62 14.84 -10.11
C ALA A 98 -11.22 16.07 -9.27
N GLU A 99 -11.89 16.33 -8.14
CA GLU A 99 -11.56 17.44 -7.23
C GLU A 99 -10.15 17.29 -6.65
N THR A 100 -9.66 16.04 -6.55
CA THR A 100 -8.32 15.73 -6.05
C THR A 100 -7.18 16.22 -6.95
N TRP A 101 -7.47 16.60 -8.20
CA TRP A 101 -6.42 17.02 -9.14
C TRP A 101 -5.84 18.39 -8.80
N LYS A 102 -6.66 19.28 -8.20
CA LYS A 102 -6.33 20.70 -8.01
C LYS A 102 -5.03 20.92 -7.26
N GLU A 103 -4.76 20.12 -6.23
CA GLU A 103 -3.53 20.25 -5.43
C GLU A 103 -2.26 19.93 -6.23
N TYR A 104 -2.37 19.00 -7.18
CA TYR A 104 -1.24 18.53 -7.97
C TYR A 104 -1.14 19.20 -9.34
N GLN A 105 -2.09 20.04 -9.75
CA GLN A 105 -2.22 20.55 -11.13
C GLN A 105 -0.91 21.10 -11.73
N LYS A 106 -0.10 21.80 -10.92
CA LYS A 106 1.22 22.31 -11.34
C LYS A 106 2.22 21.22 -11.79
N ASN A 107 1.99 19.97 -11.42
CA ASN A 107 2.83 18.83 -11.76
C ASN A 107 2.35 18.08 -13.03
N GLU A 108 1.16 18.38 -13.56
CA GLU A 108 0.55 17.62 -14.67
C GLU A 108 1.48 17.51 -15.88
N GLU A 109 2.11 18.62 -16.26
CA GLU A 109 3.03 18.63 -17.39
C GLU A 109 4.28 17.78 -17.13
N ARG A 110 4.88 17.91 -15.94
CA ARG A 110 6.11 17.18 -15.56
C ARG A 110 5.87 15.69 -15.44
N GLU A 111 4.77 15.32 -14.79
CA GLU A 111 4.40 13.93 -14.51
C GLU A 111 3.66 13.26 -15.67
N GLY A 112 3.23 14.04 -16.67
CA GLY A 112 2.56 13.57 -17.87
C GLY A 112 1.33 12.73 -17.55
N TRP A 113 0.41 13.28 -16.75
CA TRP A 113 -0.73 12.52 -16.21
C TRP A 113 -1.49 11.75 -17.28
N TRP A 114 -1.88 10.55 -16.93
CA TRP A 114 -2.68 9.71 -17.80
C TRP A 114 -4.03 10.37 -18.10
N SER A 115 -4.42 10.37 -19.38
CA SER A 115 -5.62 11.04 -19.91
C SER A 115 -6.42 10.12 -20.86
N GLY A 116 -6.27 8.81 -20.70
CA GLY A 116 -7.03 7.82 -21.48
C GLY A 116 -8.50 7.72 -21.06
N PRO A 117 -9.28 6.81 -21.69
CA PRO A 117 -10.72 6.70 -21.45
C PRO A 117 -11.07 6.51 -19.96
N GLY A 118 -12.01 7.31 -19.45
CA GLY A 118 -12.42 7.26 -18.04
C GLY A 118 -11.61 8.13 -17.09
N PHE A 119 -10.55 8.81 -17.56
CA PHE A 119 -9.72 9.64 -16.69
C PHE A 119 -10.50 10.72 -15.92
N GLN A 120 -11.65 11.17 -16.44
CA GLN A 120 -12.48 12.21 -15.84
C GLN A 120 -13.03 11.83 -14.45
N GLU A 121 -13.18 10.54 -14.19
CA GLU A 121 -13.68 10.00 -12.93
C GLU A 121 -12.55 9.43 -12.06
N MET A 122 -11.30 9.56 -12.50
CA MET A 122 -10.15 8.93 -11.85
C MET A 122 -9.54 9.83 -10.78
N HIS A 123 -9.21 9.23 -9.63
CA HIS A 123 -8.45 9.91 -8.58
C HIS A 123 -7.08 10.35 -9.09
N ILE A 124 -6.56 11.47 -8.57
CA ILE A 124 -5.28 12.04 -9.01
C ILE A 124 -4.14 11.02 -8.99
N GLN A 125 -4.08 10.17 -7.96
CA GLN A 125 -3.00 9.20 -7.85
C GLN A 125 -3.04 8.13 -8.96
N GLY A 126 -4.22 7.74 -9.46
CA GLY A 126 -4.32 6.85 -10.62
C GLY A 126 -3.80 7.51 -11.90
N ARG A 127 -4.12 8.80 -12.11
CA ARG A 127 -3.60 9.58 -13.24
C ARG A 127 -2.07 9.75 -13.18
N ARG A 128 -1.52 9.97 -11.98
CA ARG A 128 -0.07 10.07 -11.74
C ARG A 128 0.63 8.72 -11.90
N TRP A 129 -0.01 7.64 -11.49
CA TRP A 129 0.52 6.27 -11.53
C TRP A 129 0.69 5.74 -12.95
N ALA A 130 -0.30 5.95 -13.82
CA ALA A 130 -0.20 5.59 -15.23
C ALA A 130 0.38 6.69 -16.12
N GLY A 131 0.77 7.84 -15.53
CA GLY A 131 1.35 8.96 -16.25
C GLY A 131 2.70 8.64 -16.89
N THR A 132 3.13 9.46 -17.84
CA THR A 132 4.44 9.35 -18.48
C THR A 132 5.32 10.51 -18.02
N ILE A 133 6.18 10.24 -17.04
CA ILE A 133 7.04 11.28 -16.46
C ILE A 133 8.05 11.78 -17.50
N ARG A 134 8.16 13.09 -17.63
CA ARG A 134 9.11 13.73 -18.57
C ARG A 134 10.54 13.69 -18.06
N ASP A 135 10.71 13.74 -16.74
CA ASP A 135 12.00 13.57 -16.09
C ASP A 135 12.46 12.12 -16.27
N ARG A 136 13.59 11.90 -16.94
CA ARG A 136 14.12 10.54 -17.11
C ARG A 136 14.70 9.98 -15.82
N PHE A 137 15.24 10.84 -14.96
CA PHE A 137 16.03 10.45 -13.80
C PHE A 137 15.47 10.99 -12.49
N ASN A 138 15.32 10.12 -11.51
CA ASN A 138 15.00 10.48 -10.15
C ASN A 138 16.29 10.81 -9.39
N ILE A 139 16.60 12.10 -9.26
CA ILE A 139 17.81 12.58 -8.58
C ILE A 139 17.90 12.09 -7.12
N ILE A 140 16.76 11.98 -6.43
CA ILE A 140 16.71 11.58 -5.02
C ILE A 140 17.05 10.10 -4.87
N LYS A 141 16.51 9.24 -5.75
CA LYS A 141 16.76 7.79 -5.71
C LYS A 141 18.04 7.38 -6.45
N GLY A 142 18.62 8.27 -7.27
CA GLY A 142 19.79 7.95 -8.09
C GLY A 142 19.50 6.92 -9.21
N ILE A 143 18.26 6.81 -9.67
CA ILE A 143 17.83 5.84 -10.69
C ILE A 143 16.89 6.47 -11.71
N GLU A 144 16.73 5.85 -12.88
CA GLU A 144 15.73 6.24 -13.87
C GLU A 144 14.32 5.86 -13.43
N TYR A 145 13.34 6.70 -13.77
CA TYR A 145 11.94 6.36 -13.56
C TYR A 145 11.49 5.25 -14.50
N GLN A 146 10.72 4.31 -13.97
CA GLN A 146 10.11 3.25 -14.77
C GLN A 146 8.70 3.67 -15.22
N GLY A 147 8.64 4.63 -16.15
CA GLY A 147 7.43 5.04 -16.87
C GLY A 147 6.72 6.21 -16.22
N SER A 148 6.40 6.11 -14.93
CA SER A 148 5.69 7.15 -14.17
C SER A 148 6.46 7.57 -12.92
N ILE A 149 5.96 8.58 -12.21
CA ILE A 149 6.50 8.97 -10.90
C ILE A 149 6.39 7.85 -9.84
N TYR A 150 5.54 6.85 -10.11
CA TYR A 150 5.34 5.65 -9.28
C TYR A 150 6.19 4.46 -9.71
N ASP A 151 7.00 4.58 -10.77
CA ASP A 151 7.75 3.44 -11.33
C ASP A 151 6.81 2.28 -11.74
N ALA A 152 5.66 2.61 -12.34
CA ALA A 152 4.56 1.68 -12.61
C ALA A 152 4.72 0.79 -13.84
N ARG A 153 5.67 1.09 -14.75
CA ARG A 153 5.90 0.32 -15.99
C ARG A 153 6.03 -1.20 -15.73
N PRO A 154 6.80 -1.68 -14.74
CA PRO A 154 6.92 -3.10 -14.45
C PRO A 154 5.59 -3.75 -14.07
N THR A 155 4.67 -3.01 -13.45
CA THR A 155 3.32 -3.51 -13.18
C THR A 155 2.56 -3.75 -14.48
N PHE A 156 2.52 -2.79 -15.40
CA PHE A 156 1.90 -2.99 -16.73
C PHE A 156 2.51 -4.21 -17.45
N GLU A 157 3.85 -4.29 -17.48
CA GLU A 157 4.58 -5.37 -18.15
C GLU A 157 4.32 -6.74 -17.51
N SER A 158 4.14 -6.79 -16.19
CA SER A 158 3.80 -8.04 -15.49
C SER A 158 2.42 -8.59 -15.86
N TYR A 159 1.53 -7.75 -16.40
CA TYR A 159 0.23 -8.14 -16.96
C TYR A 159 0.26 -8.25 -18.51
N GLY A 160 1.45 -8.20 -19.12
CA GLY A 160 1.63 -8.37 -20.56
C GLY A 160 1.32 -7.14 -21.40
N LEU A 161 1.31 -5.94 -20.80
CA LEU A 161 1.02 -4.69 -21.49
C LEU A 161 2.18 -3.70 -21.39
N THR A 162 2.27 -2.80 -22.36
CA THR A 162 3.18 -1.65 -22.28
C THR A 162 2.66 -0.63 -21.26
N HIS A 163 3.56 0.18 -20.71
CA HIS A 163 3.20 1.25 -19.77
C HIS A 163 2.10 2.18 -20.30
N GLY A 164 1.14 2.54 -19.43
CA GLY A 164 0.05 3.47 -19.75
C GLY A 164 -1.06 2.90 -20.64
N HIS A 165 -0.98 1.62 -21.02
CA HIS A 165 -1.96 0.99 -21.91
C HIS A 165 -3.36 0.90 -21.26
N THR A 166 -4.39 1.30 -21.99
CA THR A 166 -5.77 1.42 -21.50
C THR A 166 -6.38 0.07 -21.12
N ASP A 167 -6.02 -1.00 -21.84
CA ASP A 167 -6.53 -2.35 -21.60
C ASP A 167 -6.03 -2.99 -20.29
N LEU A 168 -5.16 -2.34 -19.51
CA LEU A 168 -4.76 -2.87 -18.21
C LEU A 168 -5.98 -3.12 -17.30
N ILE A 169 -6.98 -2.23 -17.39
CA ILE A 169 -8.27 -2.38 -16.67
C ILE A 169 -8.98 -3.69 -17.04
N LYS A 170 -8.82 -4.17 -18.28
CA LYS A 170 -9.48 -5.39 -18.78
C LYS A 170 -8.69 -6.66 -18.45
N VAL A 171 -7.36 -6.62 -18.55
CA VAL A 171 -6.52 -7.82 -18.41
C VAL A 171 -6.20 -8.19 -16.97
N VAL A 172 -6.27 -7.24 -16.02
CA VAL A 172 -6.09 -7.56 -14.59
C VAL A 172 -7.18 -8.54 -14.15
N PRO A 173 -6.83 -9.74 -13.65
CA PRO A 173 -7.81 -10.75 -13.25
C PRO A 173 -8.76 -10.26 -12.17
N GLU A 174 -10.00 -10.73 -12.19
CA GLU A 174 -11.03 -10.30 -11.22
C GLU A 174 -10.61 -10.56 -9.77
N LYS A 175 -9.97 -11.71 -9.51
CA LYS A 175 -9.40 -12.02 -8.18
C LYS A 175 -8.38 -10.99 -7.70
N HIS A 176 -7.63 -10.34 -8.60
CA HIS A 176 -6.67 -9.29 -8.24
C HIS A 176 -7.39 -7.97 -7.97
N LYS A 177 -8.46 -7.67 -8.73
CA LYS A 177 -9.31 -6.50 -8.47
C LYS A 177 -10.00 -6.60 -7.11
N ILE A 178 -10.53 -7.78 -6.77
CA ILE A 178 -11.12 -8.06 -5.45
C ILE A 178 -10.05 -7.86 -4.37
N PHE A 179 -8.87 -8.46 -4.53
CA PHE A 179 -7.76 -8.26 -3.60
C PHE A 179 -7.43 -6.78 -3.36
N LEU A 180 -7.23 -6.00 -4.43
CA LEU A 180 -6.91 -4.57 -4.34
C LEU A 180 -8.06 -3.76 -3.70
N LYS A 181 -9.31 -4.11 -4.01
CA LYS A 181 -10.50 -3.47 -3.43
C LYS A 181 -10.66 -3.77 -1.94
N ASP A 182 -10.17 -4.92 -1.48
CA ASP A 182 -10.31 -5.38 -0.09
C ASP A 182 -9.15 -4.95 0.81
N LEU A 183 -8.10 -4.34 0.25
CA LEU A 183 -7.02 -3.75 1.05
C LEU A 183 -7.57 -2.75 2.07
N VAL A 184 -7.10 -2.89 3.31
CA VAL A 184 -7.45 -1.99 4.42
C VAL A 184 -6.42 -0.88 4.52
N TRP A 185 -6.80 0.33 4.92
CA TRP A 185 -5.84 1.45 5.04
C TRP A 185 -5.22 1.55 6.44
N ALA A 186 -5.83 0.87 7.42
CA ALA A 186 -5.32 0.69 8.75
C ALA A 186 -5.80 -0.66 9.32
N HIS A 187 -5.00 -1.23 10.22
CA HIS A 187 -5.36 -2.39 11.02
C HIS A 187 -5.05 -2.12 12.49
N GLU A 188 -5.91 -2.59 13.38
CA GLU A 188 -5.66 -2.56 14.81
C GLU A 188 -5.71 -3.98 15.37
N GLU A 189 -4.80 -4.26 16.30
CA GLU A 189 -4.76 -5.52 17.01
C GLU A 189 -4.56 -5.27 18.50
N ASP A 190 -5.39 -5.91 19.32
CA ASP A 190 -5.25 -5.91 20.76
C ASP A 190 -4.42 -7.13 21.21
N GLU A 191 -3.95 -7.10 22.46
CA GLU A 191 -3.18 -8.19 23.11
C GLU A 191 -1.88 -8.57 22.38
N VAL A 192 -1.16 -7.58 21.86
CA VAL A 192 0.17 -7.79 21.27
C VAL A 192 1.22 -7.81 22.38
N ASP A 193 2.07 -8.83 22.40
CA ASP A 193 3.27 -8.91 23.24
C ASP A 193 4.50 -8.85 22.35
N THR A 194 5.37 -7.87 22.60
CA THR A 194 6.60 -7.67 21.84
C THR A 194 7.77 -8.48 22.40
N GLY A 195 7.59 -9.14 23.56
CA GLY A 195 8.65 -9.80 24.31
C GLY A 195 9.65 -8.84 24.96
N ASP A 196 9.45 -7.53 24.78
CA ASP A 196 10.28 -6.47 25.33
C ASP A 196 9.53 -5.73 26.46
N PRO A 197 9.96 -5.89 27.72
CA PRO A 197 9.34 -5.23 28.87
C PRO A 197 9.38 -3.70 28.81
N GLU A 198 10.33 -3.11 28.09
CA GLU A 198 10.48 -1.65 27.95
C GLU A 198 9.47 -1.07 26.95
N ILE A 199 9.15 -1.83 25.89
CA ILE A 199 8.10 -1.46 24.94
C ILE A 199 6.74 -1.57 25.64
N GLY A 200 6.47 -2.72 26.28
CA GLY A 200 5.29 -2.93 27.13
C GLY A 200 3.96 -2.58 26.45
N CYS A 201 3.89 -2.74 25.13
CA CYS A 201 2.69 -2.45 24.34
C CYS A 201 1.66 -3.56 24.53
N THR A 202 0.38 -3.19 24.46
CA THR A 202 -0.74 -4.17 24.43
C THR A 202 -1.59 -4.02 23.19
N LYS A 203 -1.35 -2.99 22.37
CA LYS A 203 -2.08 -2.71 21.13
C LYS A 203 -1.09 -2.41 20.01
N LEU A 204 -1.44 -2.81 18.81
CA LEU A 204 -0.74 -2.55 17.56
C LEU A 204 -1.67 -1.81 16.61
N VAL A 205 -1.17 -0.73 16.01
CA VAL A 205 -1.78 -0.03 14.87
C VAL A 205 -0.84 -0.21 13.69
N ALA A 206 -1.34 -0.76 12.60
CA ALA A 206 -0.58 -0.90 11.35
C ALA A 206 -1.17 0.03 10.29
N VAL A 207 -0.32 0.87 9.72
CA VAL A 207 -0.63 1.79 8.61
C VAL A 207 0.60 1.84 7.70
N HIS A 208 0.43 2.01 6.39
CA HIS A 208 1.55 1.84 5.47
C HIS A 208 2.72 2.81 5.72
N ALA A 209 2.44 4.11 5.91
CA ALA A 209 3.46 5.13 6.17
C ALA A 209 3.52 5.56 7.65
N GLY A 210 2.39 5.83 8.29
CA GLY A 210 2.35 6.30 9.68
C GLY A 210 1.16 7.21 9.95
N LEU A 211 1.21 7.97 11.04
CA LEU A 211 0.16 8.94 11.41
C LEU A 211 0.80 10.31 11.69
N GLU A 212 0.12 11.37 11.28
CA GLU A 212 0.57 12.75 11.47
C GLU A 212 0.46 13.14 12.94
N LYS A 213 1.53 13.75 13.48
CA LYS A 213 1.57 14.21 14.88
C LYS A 213 0.66 15.39 15.20
N THR A 214 0.36 16.22 14.21
CA THR A 214 -0.33 17.50 14.39
C THR A 214 -1.84 17.41 14.20
N LYS A 215 -2.36 16.21 13.88
CA LYS A 215 -3.78 15.96 13.64
C LYS A 215 -4.30 14.96 14.67
N SER A 216 -5.61 14.98 14.93
CA SER A 216 -6.23 14.01 15.84
C SER A 216 -6.07 12.59 15.30
N ILE A 217 -5.79 11.63 16.18
CA ILE A 217 -5.72 10.22 15.79
C ILE A 217 -7.08 9.73 15.33
N GLU A 218 -8.14 10.04 16.08
CA GLU A 218 -9.51 9.68 15.71
C GLU A 218 -9.90 10.17 14.30
N GLY A 219 -9.58 11.42 13.95
CA GLY A 219 -9.88 11.97 12.64
C GLY A 219 -9.11 11.27 11.52
N GLN A 220 -7.83 10.98 11.75
CA GLN A 220 -7.01 10.22 10.80
C GLN A 220 -7.53 8.78 10.63
N MET A 221 -7.80 8.08 11.73
CA MET A 221 -8.31 6.71 11.70
C MET A 221 -9.69 6.63 11.04
N ASN A 222 -10.56 7.62 11.24
CA ASN A 222 -11.85 7.69 10.56
C ASN A 222 -11.71 7.76 9.02
N ILE A 223 -10.73 8.51 8.50
CA ILE A 223 -10.43 8.54 7.06
C ILE A 223 -9.99 7.15 6.57
N LEU A 224 -9.14 6.47 7.36
CA LEU A 224 -8.57 5.17 7.01
C LEU A 224 -9.62 4.05 7.04
N TYR A 225 -10.45 3.97 8.08
CA TYR A 225 -11.50 2.97 8.20
C TYR A 225 -12.59 3.14 7.14
N ASN A 226 -12.97 4.37 6.83
CA ASN A 226 -13.96 4.64 5.78
C ASN A 226 -13.36 4.54 4.37
N ARG A 227 -12.03 4.40 4.25
CA ARG A 227 -11.27 4.40 3.00
C ARG A 227 -11.68 5.58 2.11
N ASP A 228 -11.69 6.77 2.71
CA ASP A 228 -12.16 8.00 2.08
C ASP A 228 -11.16 8.49 1.00
N PRO A 229 -11.48 8.37 -0.30
CA PRO A 229 -10.59 8.70 -1.39
C PRO A 229 -10.73 10.16 -1.85
N THR A 230 -11.43 11.01 -1.10
CA THR A 230 -11.60 12.42 -1.45
C THR A 230 -10.36 13.27 -1.20
N PHE A 231 -9.37 12.74 -0.48
CA PHE A 231 -8.10 13.41 -0.22
C PHE A 231 -7.11 13.19 -1.36
N PRO A 232 -6.57 14.25 -1.96
CA PRO A 232 -5.60 14.13 -3.05
C PRO A 232 -4.34 13.39 -2.63
N ARG A 233 -3.95 13.51 -1.36
CA ARG A 233 -2.86 12.75 -0.75
C ARG A 233 -3.29 12.26 0.62
N ILE A 234 -3.21 10.95 0.82
CA ILE A 234 -3.46 10.32 2.13
C ILE A 234 -2.10 10.19 2.82
N GLU A 235 -1.83 11.04 3.80
CA GLU A 235 -0.54 11.09 4.49
C GLU A 235 -0.20 9.78 5.21
N ALA A 236 -1.20 9.05 5.70
CA ALA A 236 -0.97 7.74 6.32
C ALA A 236 -0.47 6.66 5.35
N LEU A 237 -0.58 6.89 4.05
CA LEU A 237 -0.01 6.03 3.00
C LEU A 237 1.22 6.69 2.34
N SER A 238 1.27 8.01 2.23
CA SER A 238 2.26 8.69 1.37
C SER A 238 3.23 9.60 2.13
N GLY A 239 3.03 9.81 3.42
CA GLY A 239 3.80 10.73 4.25
C GLY A 239 5.26 10.31 4.39
N ARG A 240 6.13 11.24 4.77
CA ARG A 240 7.56 10.95 5.03
C ARG A 240 7.88 11.40 6.46
N LYS A 241 8.65 12.49 6.60
CA LYS A 241 9.02 13.04 7.91
C LYS A 241 7.83 13.37 8.81
N ASN A 242 6.70 13.79 8.22
CA ASN A 242 5.49 14.17 8.95
C ASN A 242 4.76 13.01 9.63
N VAL A 243 5.02 11.77 9.20
CA VAL A 243 4.40 10.54 9.75
C VAL A 243 5.44 9.56 10.30
N TRP A 244 6.68 10.02 10.49
CA TRP A 244 7.79 9.16 10.87
C TRP A 244 7.72 8.72 12.33
N ASP A 245 7.62 9.68 13.26
CA ASP A 245 7.57 9.31 14.68
C ASP A 245 6.14 9.13 15.17
N ILE A 246 6.01 8.26 16.17
CA ILE A 246 4.75 7.92 16.82
C ILE A 246 4.10 9.19 17.40
N PRO A 247 2.82 9.47 17.10
CA PRO A 247 2.08 10.54 17.75
C PRO A 247 2.03 10.39 19.27
N LEU A 248 2.04 11.52 19.99
CA LEU A 248 2.10 11.54 21.45
C LEU A 248 0.96 10.73 22.10
N GLU A 249 -0.25 10.85 21.57
CA GLU A 249 -1.44 10.13 22.07
C GLU A 249 -1.26 8.60 22.06
N LEU A 250 -0.61 8.06 21.03
CA LEU A 250 -0.33 6.62 20.93
C LEU A 250 0.81 6.20 21.86
N SER A 251 1.83 7.04 21.98
CA SER A 251 2.98 6.80 22.87
C SER A 251 2.53 6.74 24.34
N GLU A 252 1.69 7.67 24.78
CA GLU A 252 1.14 7.70 26.15
C GLU A 252 0.28 6.47 26.46
N LYS A 253 -0.41 5.94 25.45
CA LYS A 253 -1.25 4.74 25.55
C LYS A 253 -0.47 3.43 25.34
N LYS A 254 0.85 3.49 25.15
CA LYS A 254 1.70 2.33 24.82
C LYS A 254 1.18 1.53 23.64
N VAL A 255 0.78 2.22 22.57
CA VAL A 255 0.35 1.60 21.32
C VAL A 255 1.55 1.53 20.36
N MET A 256 1.83 0.33 19.87
CA MET A 256 2.85 0.13 18.84
C MET A 256 2.30 0.57 17.48
N LEU A 257 3.04 1.43 16.78
CA LEU A 257 2.72 1.84 15.41
C LEU A 257 3.71 1.16 14.46
N VAL A 258 3.22 0.31 13.55
CA VAL A 258 4.04 -0.41 12.58
C VAL A 258 3.76 0.06 11.15
N SER A 259 4.83 0.31 10.39
CA SER A 259 4.79 0.87 9.04
C SER A 259 5.86 0.25 8.13
N GLY A 260 5.61 0.30 6.81
CA GLY A 260 6.57 -0.02 5.76
C GLY A 260 7.18 1.27 5.21
N HIS A 261 7.04 1.50 3.89
CA HIS A 261 7.17 2.76 3.12
C HIS A 261 8.52 3.51 3.15
N HIS A 262 9.11 3.70 4.32
CA HIS A 262 10.23 4.59 4.59
C HIS A 262 11.58 4.06 4.10
N GLY A 263 11.64 2.79 3.69
CA GLY A 263 12.85 2.18 3.16
C GLY A 263 13.94 1.93 4.21
N THR A 264 13.57 1.92 5.49
CA THR A 264 14.46 1.66 6.62
C THR A 264 13.79 0.73 7.64
N LEU A 265 14.61 0.01 8.41
CA LEU A 265 14.18 -0.76 9.58
C LEU A 265 14.65 0.00 10.82
N HIS A 266 13.76 0.29 11.77
CA HIS A 266 14.07 0.96 13.03
C HIS A 266 13.48 0.17 14.19
#